data_AF-A0A2B7X4A4-F1
#
_entry.id   AF-A0A2B7X4A4-F1
#
_cell.length_a   1.000
_cell.length_b   1.000
_cell.length_c   1.000
_cell.angle_alpha   90.00
_cell.angle_beta   90.00
_cell.angle_gamma   90.00
#
_symmetry.space_group_name_H-M   'P 1'
#
loop_
_entity.id
_entity.type
_entity.pdbx_description
1 polymer ?
#
loop_
_entity_poly.entity_id
_entity_poly.type
_entity_poly.pdbx_seq_one_letter_code
_entity_poly.pdbx_strand_id
1 'polypeptide(L)'
;MSRPRKSSNLGADIRGDTGAPAMSTMNSLTSPEPASARQTQRGASEKSGKSHSKRRRARSLFRRWKDISLKHTWLTPLVLMLIVLAVYIVNPTESNPVHAAIFLSYPNPPETPDGPVMYGKGKKDLVFVGFYTIVLSFTREFIMQRIIRPWGVYCGIKGKGKMARFMEQVYTAIYFAFFAPFGLYVMKKADLWYFNTTAMFEGFPHTMHTADFKAYYLLEASYWAQQAIVLLLLLEKPRKDFKELVAHHIITLSLIGLSYRFHFTHIGLAVYITHDVSDFFIATSKTLNYLDSAIIGPYFLTFICIWIYMRHYLNLRILWAVLTEFETVGPFELNWETQQYKCRLSQVITFGLLSALQAINLLWLFLILRIAKNYVLSDVKKDERSDDEDEEEQEEQPAPSKDVQIGDKDGEAGDGAVSSAMANKNGAVTEGVRVTRRTAKEKENNAATPANGMSNGGSQSDRNY
;
A
#
# COMPACT_ATOMS: atom_id res chain seq x y z
N MET A 1 5.04 15.24 32.14
CA MET A 1 4.65 16.12 31.00
C MET A 1 4.91 15.36 29.70
N SER A 2 3.87 14.86 29.03
CA SER A 2 3.98 14.16 27.74
C SER A 2 3.74 15.13 26.57
N ARG A 3 4.72 15.28 25.67
CA ARG A 3 4.57 16.03 24.41
C ARG A 3 3.60 15.29 23.45
N PRO A 4 2.63 15.97 22.83
CA PRO A 4 1.83 15.37 21.77
C PRO A 4 2.60 15.33 20.43
N ARG A 5 2.44 14.25 19.67
CA ARG A 5 3.00 14.06 18.31
C ARG A 5 2.13 14.81 17.29
N LYS A 6 2.77 15.63 16.45
CA LYS A 6 2.17 16.39 15.32
C LYS A 6 1.72 15.45 14.20
N SER A 7 0.59 15.75 13.56
CA SER A 7 0.03 15.01 12.42
C SER A 7 0.17 15.80 11.11
N SER A 8 0.38 15.04 10.03
CA SER A 8 0.57 15.43 8.63
C SER A 8 -0.69 15.98 7.92
N ASN A 9 -0.54 17.09 7.17
CA ASN A 9 -1.58 17.80 6.39
C ASN A 9 -1.71 17.27 4.94
N LEU A 10 -2.87 16.72 4.57
CA LEU A 10 -3.30 16.53 3.17
C LEU A 10 -4.84 16.61 3.13
N GLY A 11 -5.38 17.76 2.71
CA GLY A 11 -6.81 17.97 2.51
C GLY A 11 -7.38 17.25 1.28
N ALA A 12 -8.60 16.73 1.42
CA ALA A 12 -9.56 16.51 0.33
C ALA A 12 -10.27 17.86 0.06
N ASP A 13 -10.93 18.15 -1.07
CA ASP A 13 -12.08 17.43 -1.61
C ASP A 13 -12.50 17.96 -3.00
N ILE A 14 -13.13 17.12 -3.84
CA ILE A 14 -14.22 17.50 -4.77
C ILE A 14 -15.13 16.27 -4.96
N ARG A 15 -16.37 16.47 -4.54
CA ARG A 15 -17.63 15.71 -4.64
C ARG A 15 -17.75 14.72 -5.81
N GLY A 16 -18.05 13.46 -5.46
CA GLY A 16 -18.51 12.41 -6.37
C GLY A 16 -19.03 11.22 -5.56
N ASP A 17 -20.35 11.15 -5.41
CA ASP A 17 -21.08 10.12 -4.67
C ASP A 17 -20.71 8.69 -5.09
N THR A 18 -20.21 7.90 -4.14
CA THR A 18 -20.58 6.48 -3.95
C THR A 18 -20.27 6.11 -2.50
N GLY A 19 -21.26 6.20 -1.62
CA GLY A 19 -21.19 5.81 -0.21
C GLY A 19 -21.14 4.29 0.01
N ALA A 20 -20.26 3.57 -0.68
CA ALA A 20 -20.03 2.14 -0.46
C ALA A 20 -18.78 1.93 0.42
N PRO A 21 -18.92 1.50 1.68
CA PRO A 21 -17.77 1.22 2.54
C PRO A 21 -16.99 -0.02 2.05
N ALA A 22 -15.65 0.01 2.18
CA ALA A 22 -14.81 -1.15 1.90
C ALA A 22 -15.09 -2.26 2.93
N MET A 23 -15.10 -3.53 2.50
CA MET A 23 -15.42 -4.67 3.39
C MET A 23 -14.48 -4.79 4.61
N SER A 24 -13.25 -4.27 4.51
CA SER A 24 -12.29 -4.20 5.62
C SER A 24 -12.63 -3.14 6.69
N THR A 25 -13.57 -2.24 6.40
CA THR A 25 -13.96 -1.10 7.27
C THR A 25 -15.42 -1.17 7.75
N MET A 26 -16.23 -2.09 7.23
CA MET A 26 -17.62 -2.31 7.64
C MET A 26 -17.74 -3.12 8.94
N ASN A 27 -17.42 -2.57 10.11
CA ASN A 27 -18.27 -2.71 11.30
C ASN A 27 -17.55 -2.33 12.61
N SER A 28 -18.07 -1.27 13.22
CA SER A 28 -18.39 -1.24 14.65
C SER A 28 -19.69 -0.46 14.83
N LEU A 29 -20.80 -1.01 14.34
CA LEU A 29 -22.15 -0.61 14.75
C LEU A 29 -22.78 -1.79 15.47
N THR A 30 -22.88 -1.64 16.78
CA THR A 30 -23.60 -2.52 17.70
C THR A 30 -25.06 -2.55 17.29
N SER A 31 -25.60 -3.72 16.94
CA SER A 31 -27.04 -3.88 16.72
C SER A 31 -27.77 -3.85 18.08
N PRO A 32 -28.82 -3.04 18.27
CA PRO A 32 -29.66 -3.14 19.46
C PRO A 32 -30.48 -4.43 19.42
N GLU A 33 -30.55 -5.14 20.55
CA GLU A 33 -31.51 -6.23 20.76
C GLU A 33 -32.96 -5.71 20.66
N PRO A 34 -33.89 -6.41 19.99
CA PRO A 34 -35.30 -6.17 20.20
C PRO A 34 -35.81 -7.02 21.37
N ALA A 35 -36.47 -6.31 22.29
CA ALA A 35 -37.12 -6.80 23.47
C ALA A 35 -38.28 -7.78 23.17
N SER A 36 -38.52 -8.63 24.17
CA SER A 36 -39.63 -9.56 24.39
C SER A 36 -41.00 -9.15 23.80
N ALA A 37 -41.59 -10.04 23.00
CA ALA A 37 -43.03 -10.15 22.85
C ALA A 37 -43.46 -11.62 23.10
N ARG A 38 -44.09 -11.84 24.26
CA ARG A 38 -44.88 -13.05 24.56
C ARG A 38 -46.13 -13.02 23.68
N GLN A 39 -46.31 -14.03 22.82
CA GLN A 39 -47.65 -14.39 22.38
C GLN A 39 -47.79 -15.92 22.30
N THR A 40 -48.74 -16.38 23.11
CA THR A 40 -49.24 -17.74 23.27
C THR A 40 -49.91 -18.21 21.99
N GLN A 41 -49.53 -19.38 21.47
CA GLN A 41 -50.46 -20.26 20.76
C GLN A 41 -49.98 -21.72 20.83
N ARG A 42 -50.79 -22.53 21.51
CA ARG A 42 -50.79 -24.01 21.45
C ARG A 42 -51.45 -24.44 20.15
N GLY A 43 -50.88 -25.42 19.45
CA GLY A 43 -51.53 -26.10 18.33
C GLY A 43 -50.55 -27.00 17.57
N ALA A 44 -50.89 -28.27 17.44
CA ALA A 44 -50.04 -29.39 17.07
C ALA A 44 -49.46 -29.35 15.64
N SER A 45 -48.23 -29.86 15.47
CA SER A 45 -47.85 -30.83 14.41
C SER A 45 -46.37 -31.22 14.57
N GLU A 46 -46.14 -32.38 15.19
CA GLU A 46 -44.88 -33.09 15.09
C GLU A 46 -44.75 -33.71 13.70
N LYS A 47 -43.82 -33.20 12.89
CA LYS A 47 -42.95 -33.94 11.93
C LYS A 47 -42.38 -32.99 10.86
N SER A 48 -41.36 -32.21 11.22
CA SER A 48 -40.44 -31.56 10.23
C SER A 48 -39.10 -31.09 10.85
N GLY A 49 -38.63 -31.73 11.93
CA GLY A 49 -37.53 -31.18 12.73
C GLY A 49 -36.10 -31.37 12.20
N LYS A 50 -35.86 -32.35 11.31
CA LYS A 50 -34.48 -32.78 11.01
C LYS A 50 -33.81 -32.03 9.85
N SER A 51 -34.57 -31.53 8.86
CA SER A 51 -34.01 -30.78 7.72
C SER A 51 -33.75 -29.30 8.06
N HIS A 52 -34.70 -28.65 8.75
CA HIS A 52 -34.59 -27.24 9.13
C HIS A 52 -33.48 -26.97 10.16
N SER A 53 -33.24 -27.92 11.09
CA SER A 53 -32.18 -27.82 12.10
C SER A 53 -30.78 -27.85 11.51
N LYS A 54 -30.50 -28.76 10.56
CA LYS A 54 -29.20 -28.84 9.86
C LYS A 54 -28.91 -27.57 9.06
N ARG A 55 -29.92 -27.04 8.33
CA ARG A 55 -29.81 -25.78 7.57
C ARG A 55 -29.59 -24.57 8.47
N ARG A 56 -30.23 -24.50 9.64
CA ARG A 56 -30.04 -23.43 10.65
C ARG A 56 -28.65 -23.51 11.29
N ARG A 57 -28.16 -24.71 11.59
CA ARG A 57 -26.81 -24.94 12.16
C ARG A 57 -25.70 -24.64 11.15
N ALA A 58 -25.85 -25.01 9.88
CA ALA A 58 -24.92 -24.64 8.81
C ALA A 58 -24.88 -23.12 8.57
N ARG A 59 -26.04 -22.44 8.59
CA ARG A 59 -26.10 -20.97 8.57
C ARG A 59 -25.41 -20.32 9.78
N SER A 60 -25.48 -20.96 10.96
CA SER A 60 -24.79 -20.50 12.17
C SER A 60 -23.27 -20.67 12.08
N LEU A 61 -22.78 -21.80 11.57
CA LEU A 61 -21.34 -22.02 11.35
C LEU A 61 -20.77 -21.11 10.27
N PHE A 62 -21.49 -20.93 9.16
CA PHE A 62 -21.08 -20.02 8.09
C PHE A 62 -21.01 -18.56 8.57
N ARG A 63 -21.99 -18.10 9.37
CA ARG A 63 -21.93 -16.76 9.99
C ARG A 63 -20.74 -16.62 10.92
N ARG A 64 -20.51 -17.59 11.82
CA ARG A 64 -19.33 -17.58 12.71
C ARG A 64 -18.02 -17.58 11.94
N TRP A 65 -17.89 -18.40 10.89
CA TRP A 65 -16.71 -18.42 10.04
C TRP A 65 -16.52 -17.10 9.29
N LYS A 66 -17.60 -16.51 8.76
CA LYS A 66 -17.59 -15.18 8.15
C LYS A 66 -17.10 -14.12 9.13
N ASP A 67 -17.64 -14.10 10.35
CA ASP A 67 -17.25 -13.13 11.38
C ASP A 67 -15.77 -13.28 11.78
N ILE A 68 -15.30 -14.51 11.94
CA ILE A 68 -13.88 -14.80 12.24
C ILE A 68 -12.98 -14.45 11.05
N SER A 69 -13.38 -14.79 9.82
CA SER A 69 -12.61 -14.49 8.61
C SER A 69 -12.55 -13.01 8.32
N LEU A 70 -13.57 -12.23 8.69
CA LEU A 70 -13.53 -10.77 8.58
C LEU A 70 -12.64 -10.14 9.66
N LYS A 71 -12.58 -10.74 10.86
CA LYS A 71 -11.68 -10.31 11.95
C LYS A 71 -10.22 -10.69 11.69
N HIS A 72 -9.99 -11.84 11.06
CA HIS A 72 -8.69 -12.39 10.72
C HIS A 72 -8.68 -12.75 9.23
N THR A 73 -8.49 -11.73 8.40
CA THR A 73 -8.45 -11.85 6.92
C THR A 73 -7.39 -12.83 6.42
N TRP A 74 -6.30 -13.06 7.17
CA TRP A 74 -5.28 -14.08 6.86
C TRP A 74 -5.77 -15.53 7.02
N LEU A 75 -6.86 -15.77 7.78
CA LEU A 75 -7.33 -17.12 8.08
C LEU A 75 -7.80 -17.87 6.83
N THR A 76 -8.56 -17.21 5.95
CA THR A 76 -9.12 -17.87 4.76
C THR A 76 -8.03 -18.29 3.77
N PRO A 77 -7.08 -17.40 3.38
CA PRO A 77 -5.92 -17.81 2.60
C PRO A 77 -5.07 -18.88 3.28
N LEU A 78 -4.89 -18.82 4.61
CA LEU A 78 -4.16 -19.85 5.37
C LEU A 78 -4.83 -21.22 5.25
N VAL A 79 -6.15 -21.30 5.44
CA VAL A 79 -6.88 -22.57 5.34
C VAL A 79 -6.78 -23.14 3.93
N LEU A 80 -6.92 -22.32 2.89
CA LEU A 80 -6.77 -22.75 1.51
C LEU A 80 -5.35 -23.29 1.23
N MET A 81 -4.32 -22.58 1.70
CA MET A 81 -2.93 -23.00 1.59
C MET A 81 -2.69 -24.34 2.31
N LEU A 82 -3.18 -24.49 3.55
CA LEU A 82 -3.04 -25.72 4.33
C LEU A 82 -3.77 -26.90 3.69
N ILE A 83 -4.91 -26.68 3.04
CA ILE A 83 -5.62 -27.74 2.30
C ILE A 83 -4.75 -28.26 1.15
N VAL A 84 -4.14 -27.37 0.36
CA VAL A 84 -3.27 -27.77 -0.75
C VAL A 84 -2.04 -28.53 -0.22
N LEU A 85 -1.41 -28.03 0.84
CA LEU A 85 -0.27 -28.70 1.47
C LEU A 85 -0.65 -30.07 2.07
N ALA A 86 -1.83 -30.20 2.68
CA ALA A 86 -2.32 -31.47 3.19
C ALA A 86 -2.54 -32.49 2.07
N VAL A 87 -3.13 -32.08 0.95
CA VAL A 87 -3.28 -32.94 -0.25
C VAL A 87 -1.92 -33.39 -0.78
N TYR A 88 -0.90 -32.53 -0.73
CA TYR A 88 0.46 -32.90 -1.10
C TYR A 88 1.06 -33.95 -0.16
N ILE A 89 0.95 -33.74 1.16
CA ILE A 89 1.53 -34.64 2.18
C ILE A 89 0.92 -36.05 2.12
N VAL A 90 -0.35 -36.19 1.73
CA VAL A 90 -0.99 -37.50 1.57
C VAL A 90 -0.32 -38.35 0.48
N ASN A 91 0.20 -37.73 -0.57
CA ASN A 91 0.96 -38.41 -1.63
C ASN A 91 2.08 -37.48 -2.13
N PRO A 92 3.25 -37.47 -1.49
CA PRO A 92 4.34 -36.54 -1.79
C PRO A 92 5.16 -37.02 -3.00
N THR A 93 4.49 -37.19 -4.15
CA THR A 93 5.10 -37.62 -5.40
C THR A 93 4.72 -36.67 -6.54
N GLU A 94 5.48 -36.71 -7.63
CA GLU A 94 5.18 -35.92 -8.85
C GLU A 94 3.84 -36.26 -9.49
N SER A 95 3.29 -37.44 -9.16
CA SER A 95 1.96 -37.88 -9.62
C SER A 95 0.81 -37.09 -9.00
N ASN A 96 1.07 -36.35 -7.92
CA ASN A 96 0.05 -35.60 -7.21
C ASN A 96 -0.42 -34.39 -8.04
N PRO A 97 -1.73 -34.18 -8.22
CA PRO A 97 -2.24 -33.00 -8.94
C PRO A 97 -1.78 -31.66 -8.35
N VAL A 98 -1.49 -31.59 -7.04
CA VAL A 98 -1.00 -30.35 -6.41
C VAL A 98 0.52 -30.17 -6.48
N HIS A 99 1.28 -31.16 -6.96
CA HIS A 99 2.72 -31.04 -7.11
C HIS A 99 3.10 -29.85 -8.00
N ALA A 100 2.37 -29.69 -9.12
CA ALA A 100 2.53 -28.57 -10.05
C ALA A 100 2.19 -27.20 -9.44
N ALA A 101 1.48 -27.17 -8.31
CA ALA A 101 1.17 -25.95 -7.59
C ALA A 101 2.35 -25.47 -6.73
N ILE A 102 3.11 -26.43 -6.17
CA ILE A 102 4.17 -26.17 -5.18
C ILE A 102 5.54 -26.06 -5.86
N PHE A 103 5.80 -26.88 -6.89
CA PHE A 103 7.10 -26.96 -7.55
C PHE A 103 7.01 -26.52 -9.02
N LEU A 104 8.13 -26.04 -9.54
CA LEU A 104 8.27 -25.71 -10.95
C LEU A 104 8.01 -26.95 -11.82
N SER A 105 7.15 -26.78 -12.82
CA SER A 105 6.81 -27.84 -13.76
C SER A 105 7.70 -27.81 -15.00
N TYR A 106 7.74 -28.93 -15.74
CA TYR A 106 8.45 -29.10 -17.01
C TYR A 106 9.99 -29.00 -16.93
N PRO A 107 10.66 -29.75 -16.04
CA PRO A 107 12.12 -29.85 -16.07
C PRO A 107 12.56 -30.59 -17.35
N ASN A 108 13.57 -30.06 -18.03
CA ASN A 108 14.25 -30.73 -19.13
C ASN A 108 15.64 -31.17 -18.69
N PRO A 109 16.13 -32.31 -19.20
CA PRO A 109 17.47 -32.76 -18.90
C PRO A 109 18.51 -31.70 -19.33
N PRO A 110 19.59 -31.51 -18.56
CA PRO A 110 20.68 -30.62 -18.94
C PRO A 110 21.26 -31.00 -20.31
N GLU A 111 21.53 -30.01 -21.16
CA GLU A 111 22.16 -30.24 -22.47
C GLU A 111 23.62 -30.67 -22.33
N THR A 112 24.29 -30.24 -21.26
CA THR A 112 25.66 -30.63 -20.91
C THR A 112 25.68 -31.31 -19.54
N PRO A 113 26.60 -32.26 -19.28
CA PRO A 113 26.67 -32.96 -17.99
C PRO A 113 26.79 -32.04 -16.76
N ASP A 114 27.44 -30.89 -16.93
CA ASP A 114 27.62 -29.86 -15.89
C ASP A 114 26.66 -28.66 -16.04
N GLY A 115 25.70 -28.75 -16.96
CA GLY A 115 24.75 -27.68 -17.26
C GLY A 115 23.61 -27.57 -16.26
N PRO A 116 22.98 -26.39 -16.10
CA PRO A 116 21.81 -26.24 -15.25
C PRO A 116 20.59 -26.96 -15.84
N VAL A 117 19.71 -27.46 -14.96
CA VAL A 117 18.39 -27.95 -15.36
C VAL A 117 17.56 -26.77 -15.88
N MET A 118 17.09 -26.90 -17.12
CA MET A 118 16.27 -25.89 -17.78
C MET A 118 14.79 -26.27 -17.71
N TYR A 119 13.92 -25.28 -17.61
CA TYR A 119 12.48 -25.48 -17.46
C TYR A 119 11.73 -24.91 -18.65
N GLY A 120 10.86 -25.74 -19.24
CA GLY A 120 9.92 -25.31 -20.28
C GLY A 120 8.71 -24.59 -19.71
N LYS A 121 7.71 -24.32 -20.56
CA LYS A 121 6.49 -23.61 -20.19
C LYS A 121 5.25 -24.42 -20.51
N GLY A 122 4.20 -24.28 -19.70
CA GLY A 122 2.93 -24.95 -19.98
C GLY A 122 1.81 -24.62 -19.00
N LYS A 123 0.66 -25.28 -19.16
CA LYS A 123 -0.57 -24.98 -18.40
C LYS A 123 -0.43 -25.22 -16.90
N LYS A 124 0.47 -26.12 -16.48
CA LYS A 124 0.75 -26.37 -15.06
C LYS A 124 1.31 -25.13 -14.35
N ASP A 125 1.93 -24.21 -15.08
CA ASP A 125 2.45 -22.97 -14.51
C ASP A 125 1.32 -22.03 -14.03
N LEU A 126 0.10 -22.13 -14.60
CA LEU A 126 -1.06 -21.40 -14.08
C LEU A 126 -1.51 -21.91 -12.70
N VAL A 127 -1.31 -23.21 -12.44
CA VAL A 127 -1.62 -23.81 -11.13
C VAL A 127 -0.61 -23.33 -10.09
N PHE A 128 0.67 -23.25 -10.48
CA PHE A 128 1.73 -22.63 -9.66
C PHE A 128 1.36 -21.19 -9.31
N VAL A 129 1.02 -20.37 -10.32
CA VAL A 129 0.62 -18.98 -10.13
C VAL A 129 -0.58 -18.86 -9.19
N GLY A 130 -1.62 -19.68 -9.40
CA GLY A 130 -2.80 -19.68 -8.54
C GLY A 130 -2.51 -20.02 -7.08
N PHE A 131 -1.66 -21.02 -6.83
CA PHE A 131 -1.27 -21.38 -5.46
C PHE A 131 -0.42 -20.29 -4.80
N TYR A 132 0.57 -19.74 -5.51
CA TYR A 132 1.39 -18.67 -4.95
C TYR A 132 0.62 -17.35 -4.79
N THR A 133 -0.43 -17.08 -5.57
CA THR A 133 -1.38 -16.00 -5.28
C THR A 133 -2.08 -16.19 -3.93
N ILE A 134 -2.44 -17.41 -3.54
CA ILE A 134 -3.01 -17.72 -2.21
C ILE A 134 -1.94 -17.54 -1.12
N VAL A 135 -0.73 -18.05 -1.34
CA VAL A 135 0.41 -17.91 -0.40
C VAL A 135 0.73 -16.43 -0.16
N LEU A 136 0.79 -15.62 -1.22
CA LEU A 136 1.02 -14.18 -1.12
C LEU A 136 -0.14 -13.45 -0.44
N SER A 137 -1.39 -13.87 -0.68
CA SER A 137 -2.55 -13.32 0.04
C SER A 137 -2.49 -13.60 1.54
N PHE A 138 -2.11 -14.82 1.94
CA PHE A 138 -1.86 -15.15 3.35
C PHE A 138 -0.72 -14.30 3.92
N THR A 139 0.42 -14.29 3.23
CA THR A 139 1.64 -13.61 3.67
C THR A 139 1.40 -12.11 3.86
N ARG A 140 0.71 -11.46 2.91
CA ARG A 140 0.29 -10.06 3.01
C ARG A 140 -0.50 -9.78 4.27
N GLU A 141 -1.62 -10.48 4.46
CA GLU A 141 -2.51 -10.23 5.60
C GLU A 141 -1.84 -10.57 6.93
N PHE A 142 -1.03 -11.63 6.97
CA PHE A 142 -0.29 -12.02 8.16
C PHE A 142 0.74 -10.97 8.55
N ILE A 143 1.60 -10.55 7.61
CA ILE A 143 2.63 -9.54 7.85
C ILE A 143 1.98 -8.20 8.25
N MET A 144 0.95 -7.75 7.53
CA MET A 144 0.26 -6.50 7.83
C MET A 144 -0.33 -6.50 9.25
N GLN A 145 -1.03 -7.56 9.66
CA GLN A 145 -1.71 -7.58 10.96
C GLN A 145 -0.82 -7.94 12.14
N ARG A 146 0.14 -8.85 11.95
CA ARG A 146 0.97 -9.40 13.05
C ARG A 146 2.29 -8.67 13.22
N ILE A 147 2.86 -8.10 12.16
CA ILE A 147 4.18 -7.47 12.20
C ILE A 147 4.03 -5.96 12.05
N ILE A 148 3.44 -5.48 10.95
CA ILE A 148 3.43 -4.05 10.61
C ILE A 148 2.47 -3.27 11.52
N ARG A 149 1.29 -3.81 11.85
CA ARG A 149 0.33 -3.11 12.69
C ARG A 149 0.89 -2.78 14.09
N PRO A 150 1.49 -3.71 14.84
CA PRO A 150 2.17 -3.37 16.10
C PRO A 150 3.25 -2.31 15.93
N TRP A 151 4.04 -2.39 14.85
CA TRP A 151 5.07 -1.39 14.55
C TRP A 151 4.47 -0.01 14.28
N GLY A 152 3.39 0.09 13.51
CA GLY A 152 2.70 1.35 13.28
C GLY A 152 2.16 1.98 14.57
N VAL A 153 1.64 1.15 15.49
CA VAL A 153 1.19 1.62 16.82
C VAL A 153 2.37 2.11 17.65
N TYR A 154 3.49 1.41 17.64
CA TYR A 154 4.73 1.83 18.29
C TYR A 154 5.24 3.18 17.73
N CYS A 155 5.17 3.36 16.42
CA CYS A 155 5.46 4.62 15.74
C CYS A 155 4.44 5.75 16.03
N GLY A 156 3.31 5.45 16.70
CA GLY A 156 2.33 6.45 17.14
C GLY A 156 1.23 6.77 16.14
N ILE A 157 1.00 5.92 15.14
CA ILE A 157 -0.08 6.12 14.16
C ILE A 157 -1.42 5.75 14.81
N LYS A 158 -2.28 6.74 15.10
CA LYS A 158 -3.57 6.54 15.79
C LYS A 158 -4.76 6.36 14.85
N GLY A 159 -4.77 7.03 13.70
CA GLY A 159 -5.91 7.03 12.78
C GLY A 159 -6.07 5.69 12.04
N LYS A 160 -7.29 5.12 12.06
CA LYS A 160 -7.58 3.82 11.41
C LYS A 160 -7.28 3.83 9.91
N GLY A 161 -7.68 4.89 9.20
CA GLY A 161 -7.42 5.04 7.76
C GLY A 161 -5.93 5.22 7.44
N LYS A 162 -5.23 6.09 8.19
CA LYS A 162 -3.78 6.29 8.05
C LYS A 162 -3.00 5.00 8.34
N MET A 163 -3.41 4.23 9.35
CA MET A 163 -2.82 2.93 9.68
C MET A 163 -3.00 1.92 8.54
N ALA A 164 -4.19 1.81 7.94
CA ALA A 164 -4.41 0.90 6.81
C ALA A 164 -3.48 1.21 5.64
N ARG A 165 -3.39 2.49 5.24
CA ARG A 165 -2.49 2.93 4.17
C ARG A 165 -1.02 2.74 4.51
N PHE A 166 -0.61 3.03 5.75
CA PHE A 166 0.74 2.77 6.22
C PHE A 166 1.09 1.28 6.09
N MET A 167 0.22 0.39 6.55
CA MET A 167 0.45 -1.05 6.44
C MET A 167 0.57 -1.52 4.99
N GLU A 168 -0.27 -0.99 4.08
CA GLU A 168 -0.21 -1.29 2.65
C GLU A 168 1.16 -0.90 2.07
N GLN A 169 1.61 0.33 2.33
CA GLN A 169 2.89 0.82 1.78
C GLN A 169 4.10 0.10 2.38
N VAL A 170 4.10 -0.18 3.68
CA VAL A 170 5.20 -0.93 4.32
C VAL A 170 5.27 -2.36 3.80
N TYR A 171 4.13 -3.03 3.61
CA TYR A 171 4.12 -4.37 3.02
C TYR A 171 4.70 -4.36 1.59
N THR A 172 4.28 -3.41 0.77
CA THR A 172 4.82 -3.24 -0.59
C THR A 172 6.34 -2.98 -0.56
N ALA A 173 6.82 -2.15 0.36
CA ALA A 173 8.25 -1.91 0.52
C ALA A 173 9.01 -3.17 0.95
N ILE A 174 8.47 -3.98 1.88
CA ILE A 174 9.06 -5.25 2.29
C ILE A 174 9.12 -6.23 1.12
N TYR A 175 8.02 -6.38 0.36
CA TYR A 175 7.98 -7.29 -0.79
C TYR A 175 9.07 -6.94 -1.82
N PHE A 176 9.12 -5.68 -2.26
CA PHE A 176 10.10 -5.26 -3.27
C PHE A 176 11.53 -5.17 -2.73
N ALA A 177 11.74 -5.04 -1.41
CA ALA A 177 13.07 -5.16 -0.82
C ALA A 177 13.70 -6.53 -1.04
N PHE A 178 12.89 -7.59 -1.16
CA PHE A 178 13.37 -8.95 -1.47
C PHE A 178 13.33 -9.25 -2.98
N PHE A 179 12.24 -8.90 -3.66
CA PHE A 179 12.04 -9.25 -5.06
C PHE A 179 12.88 -8.41 -6.02
N ALA A 180 13.12 -7.12 -5.76
CA ALA A 180 13.92 -6.30 -6.66
C ALA A 180 15.40 -6.77 -6.74
N PRO A 181 16.10 -7.07 -5.62
CA PRO A 181 17.43 -7.67 -5.70
C PRO A 181 17.44 -9.05 -6.36
N PHE A 182 16.41 -9.88 -6.11
CA PHE A 182 16.29 -11.18 -6.76
C PHE A 182 16.11 -11.05 -8.29
N GLY A 183 15.29 -10.09 -8.74
CA GLY A 183 15.13 -9.77 -10.16
C GLY A 183 16.44 -9.29 -10.80
N LEU A 184 17.20 -8.42 -10.12
CA LEU A 184 18.52 -7.98 -10.59
C LEU A 184 19.51 -9.15 -10.71
N TYR A 185 19.48 -10.10 -9.78
CA TYR A 185 20.29 -11.32 -9.84
C TYR A 185 19.93 -12.18 -11.05
N VAL A 186 18.64 -12.39 -11.31
CA VAL A 186 18.15 -13.13 -12.48
C VAL A 186 18.53 -12.42 -13.78
N MET A 187 18.38 -11.08 -13.84
CA MET A 187 18.75 -10.28 -15.01
C MET A 187 20.23 -10.39 -15.35
N LYS A 188 21.10 -10.42 -14.33
CA LYS A 188 22.53 -10.60 -14.54
C LYS A 188 22.85 -11.96 -15.20
N LYS A 189 22.12 -13.01 -14.83
CA LYS A 189 22.30 -14.36 -15.39
C LYS A 189 21.71 -14.53 -16.79
N ALA A 190 20.68 -13.76 -17.13
CA ALA A 190 20.01 -13.81 -18.42
C ALA A 190 20.65 -12.87 -19.47
N ASP A 191 21.90 -12.43 -19.25
CA ASP A 191 22.64 -11.50 -20.12
C ASP A 191 21.93 -10.16 -20.43
N LEU A 192 20.95 -9.80 -19.58
CA LEU A 192 20.16 -8.58 -19.66
C LEU A 192 20.71 -7.46 -18.76
N TRP A 193 21.93 -7.63 -18.23
CA TRP A 193 22.52 -6.68 -17.29
C TRP A 193 22.55 -5.26 -17.88
N TYR A 194 22.15 -4.26 -17.07
CA TYR A 194 21.93 -2.88 -17.50
C TYR A 194 21.01 -2.72 -18.73
N PHE A 195 19.98 -3.56 -18.82
CA PHE A 195 18.93 -3.47 -19.85
C PHE A 195 19.51 -3.56 -21.26
N ASN A 196 20.41 -4.52 -21.50
CA ASN A 196 20.91 -4.79 -22.85
C ASN A 196 19.75 -5.20 -23.77
N THR A 197 19.42 -4.34 -24.74
CA THR A 197 18.24 -4.50 -25.60
C THR A 197 18.41 -5.60 -26.63
N THR A 198 19.63 -5.80 -27.12
CA THR A 198 19.92 -6.84 -28.13
C THR A 198 19.70 -8.23 -27.56
N ALA A 199 20.12 -8.47 -26.31
CA ALA A 199 19.89 -9.72 -25.59
C ALA A 199 18.39 -10.05 -25.38
N MET A 200 17.48 -9.06 -25.51
CA MET A 200 16.03 -9.33 -25.45
C MET A 200 15.51 -10.08 -26.67
N PHE A 201 16.22 -10.01 -27.81
CA PHE A 201 15.82 -10.59 -29.09
C PHE A 201 16.79 -11.67 -29.59
N GLU A 202 18.06 -11.59 -29.19
CA GLU A 202 19.07 -12.58 -29.53
C GLU A 202 18.69 -13.97 -28.99
N GLY A 203 18.87 -15.00 -29.82
CA GLY A 203 18.51 -16.38 -29.45
C GLY A 203 17.00 -16.64 -29.32
N PHE A 204 16.14 -15.71 -29.75
CA PHE A 204 14.69 -15.93 -29.74
C PHE A 204 14.29 -17.04 -30.74
N PRO A 205 13.43 -18.01 -30.36
CA PRO A 205 12.57 -18.02 -29.17
C PRO A 205 13.20 -18.58 -27.90
N HIS A 206 13.07 -17.84 -26.80
CA HIS A 206 13.47 -18.28 -25.46
C HIS A 206 12.42 -19.22 -24.85
N THR A 207 12.41 -20.47 -25.31
CA THR A 207 11.42 -21.48 -24.90
C THR A 207 11.70 -22.05 -23.51
N MET A 208 12.97 -22.06 -23.10
CA MET A 208 13.45 -22.63 -21.84
C MET A 208 14.10 -21.56 -20.96
N HIS A 209 13.97 -21.72 -19.64
CA HIS A 209 14.54 -20.81 -18.65
C HIS A 209 15.18 -21.58 -17.49
N THR A 210 16.19 -20.98 -16.85
CA THR A 210 16.74 -21.52 -15.60
C THR A 210 15.68 -21.50 -14.50
N ALA A 211 15.87 -22.33 -13.47
CA ALA A 211 14.91 -22.47 -12.37
C ALA A 211 14.60 -21.13 -11.67
N ASP A 212 15.64 -20.33 -11.41
CA ASP A 212 15.54 -19.02 -10.78
C ASP A 212 14.80 -18.01 -11.65
N PHE A 213 15.07 -17.96 -12.96
CA PHE A 213 14.34 -17.11 -13.89
C PHE A 213 12.85 -17.47 -13.90
N LYS A 214 12.55 -18.76 -14.10
CA LYS A 214 11.15 -19.21 -14.17
C LYS A 214 10.41 -18.98 -12.85
N ALA A 215 11.06 -19.26 -11.72
CA ALA A 215 10.49 -19.00 -10.40
C ALA A 215 10.21 -17.51 -10.20
N TYR A 216 11.19 -16.63 -10.43
CA TYR A 216 11.01 -15.18 -10.30
C TYR A 216 9.83 -14.70 -11.15
N TYR A 217 9.81 -15.08 -12.43
CA TYR A 217 8.78 -14.64 -13.36
C TYR A 217 7.37 -15.09 -12.95
N LEU A 218 7.21 -16.35 -12.52
CA LEU A 218 5.91 -16.88 -12.07
C LEU A 218 5.49 -16.33 -10.71
N LEU A 219 6.42 -16.07 -9.80
CA LEU A 219 6.14 -15.43 -8.51
C LEU A 219 5.70 -13.98 -8.69
N GLU A 220 6.35 -13.23 -9.57
CA GLU A 220 5.88 -11.89 -9.96
C GLU A 220 4.49 -11.94 -10.59
N ALA A 221 4.23 -12.86 -11.53
CA ALA A 221 2.90 -13.06 -12.07
C ALA A 221 1.85 -13.36 -10.97
N SER A 222 2.23 -14.13 -9.95
CA SER A 222 1.38 -14.45 -8.78
C SER A 222 1.08 -13.22 -7.93
N TYR A 223 2.06 -12.34 -7.73
CA TYR A 223 1.91 -11.08 -7.01
C TYR A 223 0.99 -10.11 -7.75
N TRP A 224 1.19 -9.94 -9.06
CA TRP A 224 0.34 -9.08 -9.87
C TRP A 224 -1.09 -9.62 -9.99
N ALA A 225 -1.27 -10.95 -10.08
CA ALA A 225 -2.59 -11.57 -9.98
C ALA A 225 -3.23 -11.36 -8.60
N GLN A 226 -2.44 -11.47 -7.53
CA GLN A 226 -2.91 -11.19 -6.16
C GLN A 226 -3.38 -9.74 -6.01
N GLN A 227 -2.63 -8.77 -6.52
CA GLN A 227 -3.03 -7.36 -6.49
C GLN A 227 -4.26 -7.07 -7.35
N ALA A 228 -4.38 -7.71 -8.51
CA ALA A 228 -5.58 -7.61 -9.32
C ALA A 228 -6.82 -8.11 -8.59
N ILE A 229 -6.72 -9.23 -7.85
CA ILE A 229 -7.84 -9.74 -7.03
C ILE A 229 -8.22 -8.75 -5.92
N VAL A 230 -7.23 -8.18 -5.23
CA VAL A 230 -7.45 -7.16 -4.19
C VAL A 230 -8.19 -5.95 -4.77
N LEU A 231 -7.81 -5.51 -5.97
CA LEU A 231 -8.44 -4.40 -6.68
C LEU A 231 -9.87 -4.74 -7.12
N LEU A 232 -10.07 -5.89 -7.78
CA LEU A 232 -11.36 -6.31 -8.31
C LEU A 232 -12.42 -6.56 -7.22
N LEU A 233 -11.99 -7.11 -6.08
CA LEU A 233 -12.86 -7.34 -4.92
C LEU A 233 -13.04 -6.10 -4.05
N LEU A 234 -12.46 -4.95 -4.44
CA LEU A 234 -12.52 -3.68 -3.70
C LEU A 234 -12.16 -3.85 -2.21
N LEU A 235 -11.16 -4.70 -1.94
CA LEU A 235 -10.70 -4.94 -0.57
C LEU A 235 -9.97 -3.72 0.01
N GLU A 236 -9.38 -2.90 -0.87
CA GLU A 236 -8.83 -1.59 -0.56
C GLU A 236 -9.82 -0.48 -0.93
N LYS A 237 -9.88 0.59 -0.11
CA LYS A 237 -10.70 1.76 -0.41
C LYS A 237 -10.25 2.37 -1.77
N PRO A 238 -11.18 2.60 -2.73
CA PRO A 238 -10.85 3.22 -4.00
C PRO A 238 -10.07 4.52 -3.83
N ARG A 239 -9.04 4.70 -4.64
CA ARG A 239 -8.20 5.90 -4.68
C ARG A 239 -8.75 6.85 -5.76
N LYS A 240 -8.30 8.11 -5.77
CA LYS A 240 -8.73 9.10 -6.77
C LYS A 240 -8.35 8.70 -8.21
N ASP A 241 -7.32 7.89 -8.35
CA ASP A 241 -6.76 7.32 -9.59
C ASP A 241 -7.22 5.87 -9.85
N PHE A 242 -8.40 5.47 -9.34
CA PHE A 242 -8.87 4.08 -9.42
C PHE A 242 -9.05 3.58 -10.86
N LYS A 243 -9.55 4.44 -11.78
CA LYS A 243 -9.79 4.04 -13.18
C LYS A 243 -8.47 3.78 -13.90
N GLU A 244 -7.50 4.65 -13.67
CA GLU A 244 -6.14 4.55 -14.20
C GLU A 244 -5.44 3.30 -13.64
N LEU A 245 -5.63 3.01 -12.35
CA LEU A 245 -5.11 1.81 -11.71
C LEU A 245 -5.74 0.53 -12.27
N VAL A 246 -7.04 0.52 -12.58
CA VAL A 246 -7.70 -0.62 -13.25
C VAL A 246 -7.17 -0.80 -14.67
N ALA A 247 -7.07 0.28 -15.45
CA ALA A 247 -6.52 0.24 -16.80
C ALA A 247 -5.07 -0.29 -16.79
N HIS A 248 -4.27 0.15 -15.83
CA HIS A 248 -2.92 -0.36 -15.60
C HIS A 248 -2.92 -1.88 -15.36
N HIS A 249 -3.77 -2.40 -14.49
CA HIS A 249 -3.81 -3.84 -14.21
C HIS A 249 -4.23 -4.66 -15.43
N ILE A 250 -5.13 -4.14 -16.27
CA ILE A 250 -5.48 -4.80 -17.54
C ILE A 250 -4.25 -4.87 -18.46
N ILE A 251 -3.52 -3.76 -18.59
CA ILE A 251 -2.32 -3.69 -19.43
C ILE A 251 -1.21 -4.59 -18.89
N THR A 252 -0.91 -4.54 -17.59
CA THR A 252 0.16 -5.33 -16.99
C THR A 252 -0.14 -6.83 -17.02
N LEU A 253 -1.35 -7.27 -16.66
CA LEU A 253 -1.72 -8.68 -16.78
C LEU A 253 -1.67 -9.17 -18.23
N SER A 254 -2.04 -8.31 -19.18
CA SER A 254 -1.92 -8.62 -20.62
C SER A 254 -0.45 -8.76 -21.04
N LEU A 255 0.42 -7.83 -20.62
CA LEU A 255 1.87 -7.90 -20.87
C LEU A 255 2.47 -9.18 -20.29
N ILE A 256 2.18 -9.51 -19.04
CA ILE A 256 2.68 -10.70 -18.36
C ILE A 256 2.21 -11.98 -19.08
N GLY A 257 0.90 -12.09 -19.33
CA GLY A 257 0.33 -13.27 -19.97
C GLY A 257 0.85 -13.48 -21.39
N LEU A 258 0.88 -12.43 -22.21
CA LEU A 258 1.32 -12.51 -23.61
C LEU A 258 2.83 -12.72 -23.71
N SER A 259 3.64 -12.04 -22.91
CA SER A 259 5.10 -12.22 -22.95
C SER A 259 5.51 -13.61 -22.46
N TYR A 260 4.82 -14.19 -21.48
CA TYR A 260 5.05 -15.59 -21.10
C TYR A 260 4.62 -16.57 -22.20
N ARG A 261 3.42 -16.37 -22.78
CA ARG A 261 2.85 -17.26 -23.80
C ARG A 261 3.62 -17.26 -25.12
N PHE A 262 4.17 -16.11 -25.51
CA PHE A 262 4.85 -15.91 -26.80
C PHE A 262 6.37 -15.71 -26.65
N HIS A 263 6.96 -16.13 -25.53
CA HIS A 263 8.42 -16.15 -25.33
C HIS A 263 9.13 -14.79 -25.25
N PHE A 264 8.41 -13.67 -25.08
CA PHE A 264 8.99 -12.34 -24.87
C PHE A 264 9.36 -12.08 -23.39
N THR A 265 9.72 -13.13 -22.66
CA THR A 265 9.96 -13.06 -21.21
C THR A 265 11.19 -12.23 -20.83
N HIS A 266 12.17 -12.08 -21.72
CA HIS A 266 13.32 -11.20 -21.52
C HIS A 266 12.93 -9.71 -21.46
N ILE A 267 12.04 -9.28 -22.37
CA ILE A 267 11.42 -7.94 -22.31
C ILE A 267 10.60 -7.82 -21.03
N GLY A 268 9.80 -8.84 -20.71
CA GLY A 268 9.00 -8.88 -19.49
C GLY A 268 9.84 -8.75 -18.21
N LEU A 269 10.99 -9.43 -18.13
CA LEU A 269 11.92 -9.36 -17.01
C LEU A 269 12.49 -7.95 -16.83
N ALA A 270 12.89 -7.29 -17.92
CA ALA A 270 13.34 -5.90 -17.89
C ALA A 270 12.24 -4.97 -17.37
N VAL A 271 11.00 -5.14 -17.85
CA VAL A 271 9.85 -4.35 -17.38
C VAL A 271 9.58 -4.60 -15.89
N TYR A 272 9.55 -5.86 -15.42
CA TYR A 272 9.38 -6.16 -14.00
C TYR A 272 10.41 -5.44 -13.13
N ILE A 273 11.70 -5.54 -13.45
CA ILE A 273 12.76 -4.95 -12.62
C ILE A 273 12.64 -3.43 -12.54
N THR A 274 12.40 -2.75 -13.67
CA THR A 274 12.20 -1.30 -13.64
C THR A 274 11.00 -0.91 -12.76
N HIS A 275 9.96 -1.75 -12.77
CA HIS A 275 8.74 -1.50 -12.02
C HIS A 275 8.94 -1.76 -10.53
N ASP A 276 9.47 -2.92 -10.16
CA ASP A 276 9.72 -3.33 -8.78
C ASP A 276 10.66 -2.38 -8.04
N VAL A 277 11.78 -2.00 -8.69
CA VAL A 277 12.76 -1.08 -8.08
C VAL A 277 12.11 0.27 -7.80
N SER A 278 11.39 0.84 -8.75
CA SER A 278 10.76 2.15 -8.56
C SER A 278 9.57 2.09 -7.59
N ASP A 279 8.85 0.97 -7.53
CA ASP A 279 7.76 0.77 -6.58
C ASP A 279 8.26 0.58 -5.13
N PHE A 280 9.47 0.07 -4.94
CA PHE A 280 10.14 0.13 -3.64
C PHE A 280 10.28 1.59 -3.17
N PHE A 281 10.83 2.49 -4.00
CA PHE A 281 11.05 3.89 -3.63
C PHE A 281 9.76 4.70 -3.43
N ILE A 282 8.69 4.43 -4.18
CA ILE A 282 7.40 5.10 -3.94
C ILE A 282 6.76 4.62 -2.62
N ALA A 283 6.87 3.32 -2.30
CA ALA A 283 6.28 2.75 -1.10
C ALA A 283 7.02 3.22 0.17
N THR A 284 8.35 3.26 0.13
CA THR A 284 9.18 3.77 1.23
C THR A 284 9.03 5.28 1.41
N SER A 285 8.94 6.07 0.33
CA SER A 285 8.72 7.52 0.46
C SER A 285 7.39 7.84 1.14
N LYS A 286 6.31 7.14 0.78
CA LYS A 286 5.02 7.26 1.49
C LYS A 286 5.10 6.78 2.94
N THR A 287 5.83 5.71 3.20
CA THR A 287 6.08 5.21 4.57
C THR A 287 6.78 6.27 5.41
N LEU A 288 7.85 6.89 4.90
CA LEU A 288 8.58 7.97 5.57
C LEU A 288 7.68 9.20 5.81
N ASN A 289 6.78 9.51 4.86
CA ASN A 289 5.81 10.59 5.04
C ASN A 289 4.81 10.29 6.17
N TYR A 290 4.31 9.05 6.28
CA TYR A 290 3.41 8.69 7.37
C TYR A 290 4.07 8.72 8.76
N LEU A 291 5.39 8.53 8.81
CA LEU A 291 6.21 8.59 10.01
C LEU A 291 6.72 10.01 10.34
N ASP A 292 6.39 11.00 9.51
CA ASP A 292 6.84 12.40 9.65
C ASP A 292 8.38 12.50 9.78
N SER A 293 9.10 11.69 8.98
CA SER A 293 10.57 11.61 9.02
C SER A 293 11.24 12.84 8.41
N ALA A 294 12.31 13.33 9.04
CA ALA A 294 13.05 14.52 8.60
C ALA A 294 13.72 14.38 7.22
N ILE A 295 13.99 13.14 6.78
CA ILE A 295 14.63 12.86 5.48
C ILE A 295 13.63 12.76 4.31
N ILE A 296 12.35 13.04 4.54
CA ILE A 296 11.31 12.85 3.52
C ILE A 296 11.58 13.68 2.25
N GLY A 297 12.03 14.93 2.38
CA GLY A 297 12.30 15.81 1.25
C GLY A 297 13.39 15.26 0.32
N PRO A 298 14.63 15.05 0.81
CA PRO A 298 15.70 14.44 0.01
C PRO A 298 15.31 13.07 -0.57
N TYR A 299 14.66 12.22 0.22
CA TYR A 299 14.24 10.89 -0.24
C TYR A 299 13.19 10.97 -1.36
N PHE A 300 12.23 11.88 -1.26
CA PHE A 300 11.21 12.09 -2.29
C PHE A 300 11.83 12.60 -3.60
N LEU A 301 12.85 13.47 -3.53
CA LEU A 301 13.60 13.89 -4.71
C LEU A 301 14.35 12.72 -5.36
N THR A 302 15.04 11.90 -4.56
CA THR A 302 15.71 10.68 -5.05
C THR A 302 14.71 9.74 -5.73
N PHE A 303 13.54 9.55 -5.13
CA PHE A 303 12.44 8.77 -5.70
C PHE A 303 12.04 9.31 -7.09
N ILE A 304 11.86 10.62 -7.27
CA ILE A 304 11.50 11.22 -8.56
C ILE A 304 12.55 10.90 -9.63
N CYS A 305 13.85 11.05 -9.30
CA CYS A 305 14.93 10.74 -10.23
C CYS A 305 14.91 9.26 -10.66
N ILE A 306 14.72 8.35 -9.70
CA ILE A 306 14.64 6.91 -9.95
C ILE A 306 13.41 6.58 -10.78
N TRP A 307 12.25 7.18 -10.48
CA TRP A 307 11.02 7.01 -11.25
C TRP A 307 11.25 7.42 -12.71
N ILE A 308 11.81 8.60 -12.97
CA ILE A 308 12.06 9.08 -14.32
C ILE A 308 12.99 8.13 -15.08
N TYR A 309 14.10 7.73 -14.46
CA TYR A 309 15.05 6.84 -15.09
C TYR A 309 14.44 5.45 -15.38
N MET A 310 13.83 4.82 -14.37
CA MET A 310 13.32 3.45 -14.47
C MET A 310 12.05 3.36 -15.30
N ARG A 311 11.07 4.24 -15.08
CA ARG A 311 9.74 4.17 -15.72
C ARG A 311 9.66 4.87 -17.06
N HIS A 312 10.58 5.79 -17.37
CA HIS A 312 10.54 6.53 -18.64
C HIS A 312 11.77 6.30 -19.49
N TYR A 313 12.97 6.64 -19.02
CA TYR A 313 14.15 6.52 -19.86
C TYR A 313 14.38 5.07 -20.33
N LEU A 314 14.36 4.10 -19.41
CA LEU A 314 14.52 2.69 -19.76
C LEU A 314 13.35 2.14 -20.57
N ASN A 315 12.12 2.50 -20.24
CA ASN A 315 10.95 2.04 -21.00
C ASN A 315 10.93 2.61 -22.44
N LEU A 316 11.34 3.87 -22.63
CA LEU A 316 11.53 4.47 -23.96
C LEU A 316 12.66 3.79 -24.73
N ARG A 317 13.74 3.39 -24.06
CA ARG A 317 14.81 2.58 -24.66
C ARG A 317 14.30 1.21 -25.12
N ILE A 318 13.46 0.53 -24.32
CA ILE A 318 12.83 -0.74 -24.70
C ILE A 318 11.88 -0.53 -25.89
N LEU A 319 11.03 0.52 -25.86
CA LEU A 319 10.14 0.86 -26.97
C LEU A 319 10.91 1.13 -28.27
N TRP A 320 12.02 1.86 -28.18
CA TRP A 320 12.91 2.09 -29.31
C TRP A 320 13.46 0.78 -29.87
N ALA A 321 13.96 -0.11 -29.00
CA ALA A 321 14.46 -1.41 -29.41
C ALA A 321 13.37 -2.30 -30.04
N VAL A 322 12.13 -2.22 -29.57
CA VAL A 322 10.99 -2.91 -30.21
C VAL A 322 10.73 -2.38 -31.63
N LEU A 323 11.03 -1.10 -31.92
CA LEU A 323 10.91 -0.55 -33.27
C LEU A 323 12.10 -0.87 -34.17
N THR A 324 13.33 -0.87 -33.64
CA THR A 324 14.57 -0.96 -34.44
C THR A 324 15.23 -2.33 -34.43
N GLU A 325 15.27 -3.01 -33.28
CA GLU A 325 15.99 -4.27 -33.07
C GLU A 325 15.08 -5.51 -33.22
N PHE A 326 13.78 -5.36 -32.99
CA PHE A 326 12.83 -6.49 -33.05
C PHE A 326 12.83 -7.23 -34.40
N GLU A 327 12.89 -6.49 -35.51
CA GLU A 327 12.91 -7.05 -36.86
C GLU A 327 14.32 -7.44 -37.30
N THR A 328 15.35 -6.73 -36.83
CA THR A 328 16.73 -6.87 -37.33
C THR A 328 17.56 -7.91 -36.58
N VAL A 329 17.26 -8.18 -35.31
CA VAL A 329 18.01 -9.13 -34.47
C VAL A 329 17.35 -10.50 -34.50
N GLY A 330 17.95 -11.45 -35.22
CA GLY A 330 17.45 -12.83 -35.35
C GLY A 330 16.27 -12.95 -36.33
N PRO A 331 15.73 -14.18 -36.52
CA PRO A 331 14.68 -14.43 -37.50
C PRO A 331 13.41 -13.60 -37.24
N PHE A 332 12.79 -13.10 -38.31
CA PHE A 332 11.54 -12.33 -38.27
C PHE A 332 10.49 -12.99 -39.19
N GLU A 333 10.13 -14.22 -38.86
CA GLU A 333 9.17 -15.01 -39.62
C GLU A 333 8.28 -15.80 -38.65
N LEU A 334 6.96 -15.74 -38.84
CA LEU A 334 6.04 -16.48 -37.99
C LEU A 334 6.10 -17.97 -38.32
N ASN A 335 6.51 -18.79 -37.35
CA ASN A 335 6.50 -20.24 -37.47
C ASN A 335 5.97 -20.89 -36.17
N TRP A 336 4.83 -21.57 -36.29
CA TRP A 336 4.15 -22.20 -35.15
C TRP A 336 4.84 -23.49 -34.67
N GLU A 337 5.53 -24.21 -35.55
CA GLU A 337 6.21 -25.46 -35.24
C GLU A 337 7.47 -25.21 -34.42
N THR A 338 8.29 -24.23 -34.84
CA THR A 338 9.49 -23.81 -34.10
C THR A 338 9.19 -22.85 -32.95
N GLN A 339 7.91 -22.48 -32.77
CA GLN A 339 7.45 -21.45 -31.82
C GLN A 339 8.14 -20.08 -32.01
N GLN A 340 8.52 -19.77 -33.24
CA GLN A 340 9.00 -18.45 -33.62
C GLN A 340 7.81 -17.50 -33.80
N TYR A 341 7.61 -16.63 -32.82
CA TYR A 341 6.49 -15.69 -32.78
C TYR A 341 6.85 -14.26 -33.18
N LYS A 342 8.12 -13.97 -33.52
CA LYS A 342 8.54 -12.66 -34.01
C LYS A 342 7.95 -12.41 -35.40
N CYS A 343 7.00 -11.50 -35.46
CA CYS A 343 6.38 -11.03 -36.69
C CYS A 343 5.85 -9.61 -36.51
N ARG A 344 5.34 -9.01 -37.59
CA ARG A 344 4.80 -7.64 -37.53
C ARG A 344 3.65 -7.50 -36.54
N LEU A 345 2.80 -8.52 -36.42
CA LEU A 345 1.69 -8.52 -35.48
C LEU A 345 2.18 -8.50 -34.02
N SER A 346 3.13 -9.38 -33.66
CA SER A 346 3.69 -9.40 -32.31
C SER A 346 4.42 -8.10 -31.97
N GLN A 347 5.10 -7.49 -32.94
CA GLN A 347 5.77 -6.20 -32.78
C GLN A 347 4.76 -5.10 -32.45
N VAL A 348 3.66 -4.98 -33.22
CA VAL A 348 2.61 -3.98 -32.99
C VAL A 348 1.93 -4.17 -31.65
N ILE A 349 1.59 -5.41 -31.27
CA ILE A 349 0.96 -5.71 -29.98
C ILE A 349 1.91 -5.36 -28.82
N THR A 350 3.17 -5.79 -28.90
CA THR A 350 4.19 -5.53 -27.86
C THR A 350 4.43 -4.04 -27.71
N PHE A 351 4.63 -3.32 -28.82
CA PHE A 351 4.79 -1.87 -28.82
C PHE A 351 3.55 -1.16 -28.27
N GLY A 352 2.36 -1.56 -28.69
CA GLY A 352 1.09 -0.96 -28.24
C GLY A 352 0.88 -1.09 -26.73
N LEU A 353 1.11 -2.29 -26.17
CA LEU A 353 0.97 -2.52 -24.74
C LEU A 353 2.04 -1.78 -23.91
N LEU A 354 3.30 -1.79 -24.35
CA LEU A 354 4.37 -1.04 -23.68
C LEU A 354 4.16 0.49 -23.78
N SER A 355 3.62 0.97 -24.89
CA SER A 355 3.26 2.38 -25.08
C SER A 355 2.08 2.79 -24.19
N ALA A 356 1.08 1.92 -24.05
CA ALA A 356 -0.03 2.14 -23.12
C ALA A 356 0.46 2.17 -21.66
N LEU A 357 1.37 1.28 -21.30
CA LEU A 357 2.04 1.29 -19.99
C LEU A 357 2.83 2.60 -19.78
N GLN A 358 3.57 3.06 -20.80
CA GLN A 358 4.29 4.32 -20.77
C GLN A 358 3.35 5.53 -20.58
N ALA A 359 2.19 5.54 -21.25
CA ALA A 359 1.22 6.62 -21.13
C ALA A 359 0.66 6.74 -19.70
N ILE A 360 0.35 5.61 -19.05
CA ILE A 360 -0.08 5.62 -17.64
C ILE A 360 1.06 6.07 -16.73
N ASN A 361 2.29 5.60 -16.96
CA ASN A 361 3.44 6.05 -16.19
C ASN A 361 3.64 7.58 -16.30
N LEU A 362 3.42 8.18 -17.47
CA LEU A 362 3.50 9.64 -17.67
C LEU A 362 2.40 10.39 -16.90
N LEU A 363 1.18 9.86 -16.86
CA LEU A 363 0.09 10.41 -16.04
C LEU A 363 0.51 10.44 -14.56
N TRP A 364 1.07 9.35 -14.05
CA TRP A 364 1.54 9.30 -12.67
C TRP A 364 2.74 10.22 -12.42
N LEU A 365 3.67 10.35 -13.36
CA LEU A 365 4.74 11.34 -13.26
C LEU A 365 4.16 12.75 -13.12
N PHE A 366 3.16 13.11 -13.92
CA PHE A 366 2.49 14.40 -13.79
C PHE A 366 1.92 14.61 -12.38
N LEU A 367 1.28 13.59 -11.79
CA LEU A 367 0.77 13.67 -10.42
C LEU A 367 1.91 13.81 -9.39
N ILE A 368 3.01 13.06 -9.55
CA ILE A 368 4.19 13.13 -8.68
C ILE A 368 4.81 14.53 -8.74
N LEU A 369 5.01 15.09 -9.93
CA LEU A 369 5.56 16.43 -10.12
C LEU A 369 4.62 17.51 -9.59
N ARG A 370 3.30 17.32 -9.71
CA ARG A 370 2.31 18.22 -9.09
C ARG A 370 2.44 18.23 -7.57
N ILE A 371 2.60 17.06 -6.95
CA ILE A 371 2.83 16.95 -5.50
C ILE A 371 4.17 17.60 -5.12
N ALA A 372 5.23 17.38 -5.89
CA ALA A 372 6.55 17.99 -5.66
C ALA A 372 6.50 19.53 -5.74
N LYS A 373 5.83 20.07 -6.76
CA LYS A 373 5.60 21.51 -6.91
C LYS A 373 4.86 22.08 -5.70
N ASN A 374 3.79 21.42 -5.27
CA ASN A 374 3.02 21.86 -4.11
C ASN A 374 3.85 21.79 -2.82
N TYR A 375 4.64 20.74 -2.64
CA TYR A 375 5.52 20.58 -1.48
C TYR A 375 6.51 21.75 -1.38
N VAL A 376 7.19 22.10 -2.47
CA VAL A 376 8.16 23.22 -2.50
C VAL A 376 7.45 24.58 -2.30
N LEU A 377 6.31 24.81 -2.94
CA LEU A 377 5.59 26.08 -2.82
C LEU A 377 4.93 26.29 -1.45
N SER A 378 4.48 25.23 -0.79
CA SER A 378 3.89 25.30 0.55
C SER A 378 4.95 25.46 1.65
N ASP A 379 6.16 24.94 1.44
CA ASP A 379 7.29 25.21 2.34
C ASP A 379 7.72 26.68 2.28
N VAL A 380 7.62 27.30 1.10
CA VAL A 380 7.92 28.74 0.89
C VAL A 380 6.83 29.68 1.45
N LYS A 381 5.58 29.23 1.56
CA LYS A 381 4.46 30.05 2.08
C LYS A 381 4.22 29.97 3.59
N LYS A 382 4.88 29.05 4.30
CA LYS A 382 4.65 28.80 5.73
C LYS A 382 5.33 29.78 6.69
N ASP A 383 6.05 30.79 6.20
CA ASP A 383 6.78 31.76 7.03
C ASP A 383 6.05 33.11 7.25
N GLU A 384 4.83 33.31 6.72
CA GLU A 384 4.12 34.61 6.89
C GLU A 384 2.65 34.57 7.31
N ARG A 385 2.00 33.41 7.46
CA ARG A 385 0.57 33.45 7.86
C ARG A 385 0.09 32.14 8.51
N SER A 386 0.25 32.07 9.83
CA SER A 386 -0.49 31.16 10.68
C SER A 386 -1.87 31.75 10.98
N ASP A 387 -2.93 31.19 10.42
CA ASP A 387 -4.24 31.01 11.08
C ASP A 387 -5.23 30.39 10.09
N ASP A 388 -6.24 29.72 10.64
CA ASP A 388 -7.43 29.15 10.00
C ASP A 388 -7.29 27.75 9.37
N GLU A 389 -7.45 26.66 10.15
CA GLU A 389 -8.15 25.41 9.72
C GLU A 389 -8.54 24.53 10.96
N ASP A 390 -9.24 25.08 11.97
CA ASP A 390 -9.69 24.35 13.18
C ASP A 390 -11.21 23.96 13.19
N GLU A 391 -11.88 23.88 12.02
CA GLU A 391 -13.36 23.73 11.99
C GLU A 391 -13.96 22.38 11.53
N GLU A 392 -13.19 21.37 11.09
CA GLU A 392 -13.80 20.17 10.47
C GLU A 392 -13.88 18.88 11.33
N GLU A 393 -13.78 18.95 12.67
CA GLU A 393 -13.90 17.74 13.54
C GLU A 393 -15.07 17.75 14.56
N GLN A 394 -16.11 18.59 14.42
CA GLN A 394 -17.26 18.60 15.37
C GLN A 394 -18.60 18.06 14.85
N GLU A 395 -18.75 17.63 13.60
CA GLU A 395 -20.02 17.07 13.11
C GLU A 395 -20.08 15.54 13.15
N GLU A 396 -20.10 14.94 14.35
CA GLU A 396 -20.69 13.60 14.54
C GLU A 396 -21.08 13.39 16.02
N GLN A 397 -22.10 14.11 16.48
CA GLN A 397 -22.92 13.70 17.62
C GLN A 397 -24.39 13.61 17.18
N PRO A 398 -25.11 12.50 17.48
CA PRO A 398 -26.54 12.45 17.22
C PRO A 398 -27.26 13.40 18.20
N ALA A 399 -28.00 14.37 17.67
CA ALA A 399 -28.82 15.28 18.45
C ALA A 399 -29.89 14.53 19.28
N PRO A 400 -30.24 15.00 20.50
CA PRO A 400 -31.33 14.43 21.28
C PRO A 400 -32.67 14.69 20.58
N SER A 401 -33.53 13.66 20.60
CA SER A 401 -34.91 13.71 20.13
C SER A 401 -35.68 14.84 20.82
N LYS A 402 -36.19 15.80 20.03
CA LYS A 402 -37.20 16.74 20.51
C LYS A 402 -38.54 16.01 20.54
N ASP A 403 -39.08 15.84 21.75
CA ASP A 403 -40.47 15.50 21.97
C ASP A 403 -41.38 16.53 21.30
N VAL A 404 -42.30 16.03 20.47
CA VAL A 404 -43.43 16.79 19.94
C VAL A 404 -44.46 16.90 21.06
N GLN A 405 -44.48 18.04 21.76
CA GLN A 405 -45.64 18.42 22.55
C GLN A 405 -46.66 19.08 21.63
N ILE A 406 -47.80 18.39 21.47
CA ILE A 406 -49.02 18.91 20.90
C ILE A 406 -49.55 19.98 21.86
N GLY A 407 -49.63 21.23 21.38
CA GLY A 407 -50.31 22.31 22.09
C GLY A 407 -51.78 22.34 21.72
N ASP A 408 -52.65 22.03 22.69
CA ASP A 408 -54.04 22.47 22.70
C ASP A 408 -54.09 23.98 22.96
N LYS A 409 -54.96 24.68 22.25
CA LYS A 409 -55.44 26.02 22.60
C LYS A 409 -56.87 25.89 23.12
N ASP A 410 -57.18 26.59 24.21
CA ASP A 410 -58.25 27.61 24.31
C ASP A 410 -58.62 27.92 25.78
N GLY A 411 -58.98 29.19 26.04
CA GLY A 411 -59.64 29.68 27.26
C GLY A 411 -58.71 30.42 28.24
N GLU A 412 -58.63 31.76 28.35
CA GLU A 412 -59.62 32.82 28.65
C GLU A 412 -59.52 33.35 30.10
N ALA A 413 -59.50 34.68 30.22
CA ALA A 413 -59.83 35.58 31.35
C ALA A 413 -58.87 35.86 32.54
N GLY A 414 -58.59 37.17 32.69
CA GLY A 414 -58.50 37.95 33.95
C GLY A 414 -57.18 37.88 34.74
N ASP A 415 -56.71 38.87 35.50
CA ASP A 415 -57.04 40.27 35.80
C ASP A 415 -55.91 40.80 36.74
N GLY A 416 -55.72 42.12 36.85
CA GLY A 416 -54.95 42.82 37.92
C GLY A 416 -53.41 42.90 37.78
N ALA A 417 -52.83 44.08 37.49
CA ALA A 417 -52.39 45.14 38.44
C ALA A 417 -51.24 44.68 39.39
N VAL A 418 -50.13 45.38 39.68
CA VAL A 418 -49.90 46.78 40.07
C VAL A 418 -48.38 47.11 39.95
N SER A 419 -48.09 48.40 39.78
CA SER A 419 -46.83 49.16 39.86
C SER A 419 -45.96 49.00 41.14
N SER A 420 -44.64 49.28 41.02
CA SER A 420 -43.90 50.33 41.78
C SER A 420 -42.55 49.95 42.43
N ALA A 421 -41.49 50.66 41.97
CA ALA A 421 -40.47 51.43 42.69
C ALA A 421 -39.51 50.85 43.78
N MET A 422 -38.23 51.21 43.55
CA MET A 422 -37.22 51.85 44.45
C MET A 422 -36.42 51.07 45.52
N ALA A 423 -35.09 51.21 45.36
CA ALA A 423 -34.04 51.60 46.32
C ALA A 423 -33.76 50.76 47.60
N ASN A 424 -32.48 50.39 47.83
CA ASN A 424 -31.53 51.18 48.64
C ASN A 424 -30.15 50.48 48.79
N LYS A 425 -29.18 51.31 49.19
CA LYS A 425 -27.71 51.23 49.30
C LYS A 425 -27.12 50.30 50.38
N ASN A 426 -25.82 50.00 50.18
CA ASN A 426 -24.64 50.19 51.08
C ASN A 426 -23.57 49.13 50.69
N GLY A 427 -22.25 49.34 50.61
CA GLY A 427 -21.35 50.42 51.03
C GLY A 427 -20.12 49.81 51.76
N ALA A 428 -18.92 50.05 51.21
CA ALA A 428 -17.57 49.99 51.83
C ALA A 428 -16.94 48.60 52.16
N VAL A 429 -15.63 48.35 52.20
CA VAL A 429 -14.31 48.98 51.89
C VAL A 429 -13.27 47.85 52.15
N THR A 430 -12.15 47.78 51.41
CA THR A 430 -10.75 47.65 51.94
C THR A 430 -9.73 47.41 50.81
N GLU A 431 -8.76 48.33 50.73
CA GLU A 431 -7.41 48.22 50.12
C GLU A 431 -6.64 47.01 50.70
N GLY A 432 -5.63 46.37 50.10
CA GLY A 432 -4.59 46.78 49.16
C GLY A 432 -3.23 46.72 49.87
N VAL A 433 -2.37 45.72 49.62
CA VAL A 433 -0.91 45.79 49.92
C VAL A 433 -0.11 44.91 48.95
N ARG A 434 0.88 45.55 48.30
CA ARG A 434 1.93 45.01 47.44
C ARG A 434 3.22 45.01 48.26
N VAL A 435 3.97 43.91 48.32
CA VAL A 435 5.27 43.85 49.03
C VAL A 435 6.40 43.55 48.04
N THR A 436 7.21 44.57 47.79
CA THR A 436 8.57 44.54 47.23
C THR A 436 9.59 44.15 48.32
N ARG A 437 10.66 43.43 47.95
CA ARG A 437 11.82 43.21 48.82
C ARG A 437 13.11 43.65 48.13
N ARG A 438 13.81 44.63 48.72
CA ARG A 438 15.21 45.00 48.45
C ARG A 438 15.85 45.51 49.75
N THR A 439 17.17 45.32 49.83
CA THR A 439 18.24 45.88 50.73
C THR A 439 19.06 44.76 51.41
N ALA A 440 20.38 44.80 51.61
CA ALA A 440 21.50 45.67 51.17
C ALA A 440 22.86 45.07 51.66
N LYS A 441 23.99 45.69 51.24
CA LYS A 441 25.38 45.69 51.78
C LYS A 441 26.34 44.52 51.40
N GLU A 442 27.64 44.70 51.10
CA GLU A 442 28.61 45.83 51.07
C GLU A 442 29.94 45.39 50.40
N LYS A 443 30.76 46.37 49.96
CA LYS A 443 32.24 46.41 49.76
C LYS A 443 32.93 45.99 48.43
N GLU A 444 33.23 47.04 47.65
CA GLU A 444 34.51 47.46 47.03
C GLU A 444 35.79 46.64 47.28
N ASN A 445 36.56 46.34 46.21
CA ASN A 445 37.75 47.13 45.81
C ASN A 445 38.49 46.56 44.57
N ASN A 446 38.80 47.45 43.61
CA ASN A 446 40.05 47.63 42.82
C ASN A 446 40.75 46.42 42.14
N ALA A 447 41.32 46.48 40.92
CA ALA A 447 41.57 47.54 39.94
C ALA A 447 42.05 46.94 38.59
N ALA A 448 41.79 47.69 37.51
CA ALA A 448 42.59 47.94 36.29
C ALA A 448 43.42 46.82 35.59
N THR A 449 43.00 46.49 34.36
CA THR A 449 43.65 46.61 33.01
C THR A 449 45.17 46.98 32.93
N PRO A 450 45.91 46.86 31.79
CA PRO A 450 45.66 46.21 30.47
C PRO A 450 46.86 45.42 29.83
N ALA A 451 46.52 44.74 28.72
CA ALA A 451 47.20 44.66 27.40
C ALA A 451 48.68 44.21 27.19
N ASN A 452 48.79 43.54 26.02
CA ASN A 452 49.87 43.52 25.04
C ASN A 452 51.03 42.53 25.18
N GLY A 453 51.31 41.85 24.05
CA GLY A 453 52.69 41.75 23.55
C GLY A 453 53.17 40.38 23.11
N MET A 454 52.87 40.03 21.85
CA MET A 454 53.78 39.53 20.81
C MET A 454 54.87 38.47 21.12
N SER A 455 54.85 37.40 20.31
CA SER A 455 55.98 36.63 19.71
C SER A 455 56.98 35.98 20.69
N ASN A 456 57.55 34.81 20.47
CA ASN A 456 58.12 34.27 19.24
C ASN A 456 58.61 32.84 19.54
N GLY A 457 58.74 32.02 18.51
CA GLY A 457 59.86 31.07 18.40
C GLY A 457 59.78 29.72 19.13
N GLY A 458 59.44 28.69 18.37
CA GLY A 458 60.46 27.71 17.97
C GLY A 458 60.55 26.39 18.73
N SER A 459 60.59 25.33 17.91
CA SER A 459 61.36 24.08 18.12
C SER A 459 60.83 23.12 19.20
N GLN A 460 60.78 21.80 19.07
CA GLN A 460 61.05 20.78 18.05
C GLN A 460 60.87 19.44 18.82
N SER A 461 60.61 18.35 18.10
CA SER A 461 60.79 16.95 18.54
C SER A 461 59.77 16.43 19.56
N ASP A 462 59.38 15.16 19.60
CA ASP A 462 59.45 14.02 18.68
C ASP A 462 58.60 12.92 19.34
N ARG A 463 57.96 12.09 18.51
CA ARG A 463 57.78 10.64 18.68
C ARG A 463 56.91 10.04 19.80
N ASN A 464 55.99 9.19 19.28
CA ASN A 464 55.66 7.81 19.66
C ASN A 464 54.95 7.63 21.01
N TYR A 465 53.73 7.09 21.03
CA TYR A 465 53.37 5.72 20.65
C TYR A 465 51.91 5.62 20.19
#